data_AF-A0A383DIS7-F1
#
_entry.id   AF-A0A383DIS7-F1
#
_cell.length_a   1.000
_cell.length_b   1.000
_cell.length_c   1.000
_cell.angle_alpha   90.00
_cell.angle_beta   90.00
_cell.angle_gamma   90.00
#
_symmetry.space_group_name_H-M   'P 1'
#
loop_
_entity.id
_entity.type
_entity.pdbx_description
1 polymer ?
#
loop_
_entity_poly.entity_id
_entity_poly.type
_entity_poly.pdbx_seq_one_letter_code
_entity_poly.pdbx_strand_id
1 'polypeptide(L)'
;IATGKTAALLFKNFNNVKKIFIFEKKFFKIHWLELWSRTFFNKWDIVIDLRGSVISYFLFKKKKYVYKPINKNIHRLDELALLMKKKYLPLPSIPVLKKDIKKISKDFLKLKNSIAIGASANWPAKIWPSKNFVKLIKMILKEKKFGKKKSIVFFGSSKDLKNTEKIIKHFKKRRVKNFCGKLNLIEVAVYLKKCKIFIGNDSGLMHIASASGIPTLGLFGPSLESRYAPKGNNA
;
A
#
# COMPACT_ATOMS: atom_id res chain seq x y z
N ILE A 1 -2.49 -10.24 14.92
CA ILE A 1 -2.85 -9.96 13.50
C ILE A 1 -2.53 -11.17 12.65
N ALA A 2 -3.40 -11.58 11.73
CA ALA A 2 -3.11 -12.63 10.75
C ALA A 2 -3.08 -12.03 9.34
N THR A 3 -2.00 -12.26 8.59
CA THR A 3 -1.83 -11.62 7.27
C THR A 3 -0.85 -12.37 6.37
N GLY A 4 -0.86 -12.05 5.08
CA GLY A 4 0.10 -12.59 4.12
C GLY A 4 1.51 -12.03 4.33
N LYS A 5 2.52 -12.80 3.90
CA LYS A 5 3.96 -12.49 4.08
C LYS A 5 4.35 -11.07 3.70
N THR A 6 3.89 -10.59 2.54
CA THR A 6 4.24 -9.24 2.05
C THR A 6 3.70 -8.14 2.96
N ALA A 7 2.44 -8.25 3.38
CA ALA A 7 1.78 -7.25 4.22
C ALA A 7 2.21 -7.34 5.70
N ALA A 8 2.74 -8.48 6.15
CA ALA A 8 3.22 -8.66 7.52
C ALA A 8 4.23 -7.59 7.95
N LEU A 9 5.08 -7.11 7.03
CA LEU A 9 6.07 -6.07 7.31
C LEU A 9 5.44 -4.75 7.74
N LEU A 10 4.25 -4.40 7.21
CA LEU A 10 3.56 -3.15 7.55
C LEU A 10 3.14 -3.08 9.03
N PHE A 11 2.98 -4.23 9.68
CA PHE A 11 2.53 -4.29 11.08
C PHE A 11 3.67 -4.35 12.10
N LYS A 12 4.92 -4.57 11.67
CA LYS A 12 6.06 -4.84 12.57
C LYS A 12 6.44 -3.67 13.48
N ASN A 13 6.15 -2.44 13.06
CA ASN A 13 6.57 -1.23 13.78
C ASN A 13 5.46 -0.65 14.67
N PHE A 14 4.30 -1.30 14.76
CA PHE A 14 3.22 -0.88 15.64
C PHE A 14 3.46 -1.42 17.06
N ASN A 15 3.49 -0.52 18.05
CA ASN A 15 3.74 -0.87 19.46
C ASN A 15 2.64 -1.77 20.07
N ASN A 16 1.41 -1.64 19.58
CA ASN A 16 0.26 -2.42 20.03
C ASN A 16 0.13 -3.79 19.34
N VAL A 17 1.05 -4.15 18.44
CA VAL A 17 1.05 -5.45 17.75
C VAL A 17 1.99 -6.42 18.46
N LYS A 18 1.43 -7.29 19.30
CA LYS A 18 2.20 -8.32 20.03
C LYS A 18 2.62 -9.50 19.17
N LYS A 19 1.75 -9.97 18.26
CA LYS A 19 1.98 -11.16 17.44
C LYS A 19 1.39 -11.04 16.03
N ILE A 20 2.19 -11.42 15.04
CA ILE A 20 1.82 -11.48 13.63
C ILE A 20 1.86 -12.94 13.18
N PHE A 21 0.70 -13.49 12.83
CA PHE A 21 0.57 -14.81 12.24
C PHE A 21 0.68 -14.67 10.72
N ILE A 22 1.85 -15.03 10.18
CA ILE A 22 2.08 -15.03 8.74
C ILE A 22 1.53 -16.33 8.17
N PHE A 23 0.69 -16.22 7.14
CA PHE A 23 0.26 -17.37 6.35
C PHE A 23 0.61 -17.16 4.88
N GLU A 24 1.06 -18.25 4.24
CA GLU A 24 1.26 -18.31 2.79
C GLU A 24 0.11 -19.11 2.18
N LYS A 25 -0.34 -18.74 0.97
CA LYS A 25 -1.40 -19.50 0.30
C LYS A 25 -0.87 -20.88 -0.05
N LYS A 26 -1.25 -21.87 0.75
CA LYS A 26 -0.99 -23.30 0.48
C LYS A 26 -2.12 -23.92 -0.35
N PHE A 27 -1.79 -24.98 -1.07
CA PHE A 27 -2.73 -25.83 -1.80
C PHE A 27 -3.85 -26.34 -0.86
N PHE A 28 -5.04 -26.62 -1.39
CA PHE A 28 -6.22 -27.05 -0.62
C PHE A 28 -6.62 -26.17 0.58
N LYS A 29 -6.31 -24.87 0.60
CA LYS A 29 -6.71 -23.96 1.69
C LYS A 29 -6.14 -24.34 3.09
N ILE A 30 -5.15 -25.23 3.16
CA ILE A 30 -4.54 -25.74 4.42
C ILE A 30 -4.00 -24.62 5.32
N HIS A 31 -3.59 -23.50 4.71
CA HIS A 31 -3.14 -22.30 5.44
C HIS A 31 -4.17 -21.75 6.44
N TRP A 32 -5.46 -22.02 6.22
CA TRP A 32 -6.52 -21.67 7.16
C TRP A 32 -6.55 -22.62 8.38
N LEU A 33 -6.37 -23.93 8.17
CA LEU A 33 -6.25 -24.89 9.27
C LEU A 33 -5.02 -24.60 10.14
N GLU A 34 -3.89 -24.26 9.50
CA GLU A 34 -2.66 -23.86 10.20
C GLU A 34 -2.85 -22.56 11.00
N LEU A 35 -3.58 -21.58 10.46
CA LEU A 35 -3.91 -20.38 11.21
C LEU A 35 -4.81 -20.71 12.40
N TRP A 36 -5.82 -21.56 12.21
CA TRP A 36 -6.71 -22.00 13.27
C TRP A 36 -5.94 -22.71 14.37
N SER A 37 -5.12 -23.72 14.08
CA SER A 37 -4.37 -24.46 15.11
C SER A 37 -3.45 -23.55 15.94
N ARG A 38 -2.82 -22.56 15.31
CA ARG A 38 -1.95 -21.56 15.98
C ARG A 38 -2.71 -20.54 16.83
N THR A 39 -4.04 -20.44 16.67
CA THR A 39 -4.87 -19.42 17.32
C THR A 39 -6.00 -19.99 18.17
N PHE A 40 -6.32 -21.27 18.02
CA PHE A 40 -7.47 -21.94 18.64
C PHE A 40 -7.41 -21.93 20.16
N PHE A 41 -6.27 -22.29 20.74
CA PHE A 41 -6.10 -22.37 22.20
C PHE A 41 -6.01 -21.01 22.90
N ASN A 42 -5.93 -19.90 22.16
CA ASN A 42 -5.95 -18.57 22.75
C ASN A 42 -7.39 -18.17 23.09
N LYS A 43 -7.62 -17.67 24.31
CA LYS A 43 -8.86 -17.00 24.69
C LYS A 43 -8.81 -15.54 24.23
N TRP A 44 -9.63 -15.18 23.26
CA TRP A 44 -9.67 -13.82 22.71
C TRP A 44 -10.80 -13.00 23.33
N ASP A 45 -10.56 -11.74 23.70
CA ASP A 45 -11.69 -10.86 24.06
C ASP A 45 -12.50 -10.47 22.82
N ILE A 46 -11.82 -10.16 21.72
CA ILE A 46 -12.44 -9.70 20.47
C ILE A 46 -11.74 -10.37 19.28
N VAL A 47 -12.54 -10.91 18.36
CA VAL A 47 -12.10 -11.37 17.04
C VAL A 47 -12.69 -10.47 15.96
N ILE A 48 -11.83 -9.89 15.12
CA ILE A 48 -12.22 -9.06 13.96
C ILE A 48 -11.80 -9.79 12.69
N ASP A 49 -12.78 -10.20 11.89
CA ASP A 49 -12.58 -10.94 10.65
C ASP A 49 -12.93 -10.07 9.45
N LEU A 50 -11.91 -9.51 8.79
CA LEU A 50 -12.07 -8.66 7.62
C LEU A 50 -12.22 -9.43 6.30
N ARG A 51 -12.17 -10.77 6.36
CA ARG A 51 -12.15 -11.67 5.20
C ARG A 51 -13.43 -12.51 5.09
N GLY A 52 -14.28 -12.51 6.12
CA GLY A 52 -15.45 -13.37 6.16
C GLY A 52 -15.08 -14.85 6.29
N SER A 53 -13.98 -15.15 6.99
CA SER A 53 -13.48 -16.52 7.13
C SER A 53 -14.31 -17.36 8.10
N VAL A 54 -14.44 -18.65 7.82
CA VAL A 54 -15.14 -19.61 8.68
C VAL A 54 -14.38 -19.85 10.00
N ILE A 55 -13.06 -19.70 10.01
CA ILE A 55 -12.20 -19.90 11.19
C ILE A 55 -12.63 -19.04 12.38
N SER A 56 -13.02 -17.78 12.13
CA SER A 56 -13.39 -16.85 13.19
C SER A 56 -14.59 -17.32 14.02
N TYR A 57 -15.40 -18.25 13.50
CA TYR A 57 -16.53 -18.85 14.21
C TYR A 57 -16.06 -19.87 15.26
N PHE A 58 -14.94 -20.55 15.02
CA PHE A 58 -14.44 -21.66 15.84
C PHE A 58 -13.36 -21.27 16.85
N LEU A 59 -13.00 -19.99 16.96
CA LEU A 59 -12.10 -19.52 18.01
C LEU A 59 -12.85 -19.35 19.35
N PHE A 60 -12.15 -19.42 20.48
CA PHE A 60 -12.70 -19.01 21.79
C PHE A 60 -12.67 -17.48 21.90
N LYS A 61 -13.83 -16.84 22.01
CA LYS A 61 -13.98 -15.37 21.99
C LYS A 61 -15.19 -14.86 22.77
N LYS A 62 -15.09 -13.66 23.36
CA LYS A 62 -16.25 -12.95 23.96
C LYS A 62 -17.07 -12.20 22.90
N LYS A 63 -16.40 -11.47 21.99
CA LYS A 63 -17.05 -10.71 20.90
C LYS A 63 -16.44 -11.06 19.54
N LYS A 64 -17.25 -11.00 18.50
CA LYS A 64 -16.83 -11.25 17.11
C LYS A 64 -17.45 -10.23 16.16
N TYR A 65 -16.62 -9.67 15.28
CA TYR A 65 -17.03 -8.78 14.19
C TYR A 65 -16.57 -9.38 12.87
N VAL A 66 -17.50 -9.75 12.00
CA VAL A 66 -17.20 -10.33 10.69
C VAL A 66 -17.63 -9.35 9.62
N TYR A 67 -16.68 -8.96 8.77
CA TYR A 67 -16.93 -8.07 7.66
C TYR A 67 -17.90 -8.73 6.68
N LYS A 68 -19.00 -8.03 6.42
CA LYS A 68 -19.93 -8.29 5.31
C LYS A 68 -20.08 -6.99 4.54
N PRO A 69 -20.05 -7.00 3.20
CA PRO A 69 -20.29 -5.80 2.43
C PRO A 69 -21.72 -5.30 2.67
N ILE A 70 -21.86 -4.07 3.16
CA ILE A 70 -23.15 -3.48 3.53
C ILE A 70 -23.63 -2.56 2.41
N ASN A 71 -22.83 -1.55 2.04
CA ASN A 71 -23.24 -0.51 1.11
C ASN A 71 -22.07 -0.09 0.23
N LYS A 72 -22.22 -0.21 -1.09
CA LYS A 72 -21.17 0.17 -2.05
C LYS A 72 -20.96 1.67 -2.19
N ASN A 73 -21.82 2.50 -1.62
CA ASN A 73 -21.78 3.96 -1.79
C ASN A 73 -20.97 4.68 -0.71
N ILE A 74 -20.45 3.98 0.30
CA ILE A 74 -19.59 4.57 1.34
C ILE A 74 -18.14 4.10 1.22
N HIS A 75 -17.23 4.95 1.69
CA HIS A 75 -15.80 4.68 1.65
C HIS A 75 -15.42 3.47 2.51
N ARG A 76 -14.39 2.73 2.10
CA ARG A 76 -13.99 1.47 2.75
C ARG A 76 -13.65 1.61 4.23
N LEU A 77 -12.96 2.69 4.62
CA LEU A 77 -12.68 2.95 6.03
C LEU A 77 -13.94 3.22 6.86
N ASP A 78 -14.96 3.80 6.26
CA ASP A 78 -16.20 4.16 6.95
C ASP A 78 -17.06 2.90 7.14
N GLU A 79 -17.06 1.97 6.19
CA GLU A 79 -17.60 0.61 6.41
C GLU A 79 -16.92 -0.11 7.58
N LEU A 80 -15.58 0.00 7.69
CA LEU A 80 -14.85 -0.63 8.79
C LEU A 80 -15.15 0.05 10.14
N ALA A 81 -15.41 1.35 10.15
CA ALA A 81 -15.86 2.06 11.35
C ALA A 81 -17.22 1.53 11.80
N LEU A 82 -18.17 1.38 10.87
CA LEU A 82 -19.50 0.81 11.15
C LEU A 82 -19.42 -0.63 11.67
N LEU A 83 -18.58 -1.48 11.05
CA LEU A 83 -18.33 -2.85 11.53
C LEU A 83 -17.88 -2.85 13.00
N MET A 84 -17.05 -1.89 13.38
CA MET A 84 -16.50 -1.75 14.73
C MET A 84 -17.43 -0.97 15.68
N LYS A 85 -18.63 -0.56 15.22
CA LYS A 85 -19.55 0.32 15.96
C LYS A 85 -18.87 1.62 16.42
N LYS A 86 -18.10 2.23 15.52
CA LYS A 86 -17.39 3.50 15.73
C LYS A 86 -17.85 4.55 14.73
N LYS A 87 -17.85 5.82 15.15
CA LYS A 87 -18.15 6.97 14.28
C LYS A 87 -17.08 7.14 13.19
N TYR A 88 -15.81 6.97 13.55
CA TYR A 88 -14.67 7.03 12.63
C TYR A 88 -13.53 6.13 13.12
N LEU A 89 -12.63 5.80 12.20
CA LEU A 89 -11.37 5.12 12.48
C LEU A 89 -10.20 6.10 12.32
N PRO A 90 -9.06 5.87 12.99
CA PRO A 90 -7.85 6.63 12.71
C PRO A 90 -7.44 6.48 11.24
N LEU A 91 -6.89 7.55 10.68
CA LEU A 91 -6.36 7.50 9.32
C LEU A 91 -5.23 6.44 9.21
N PRO A 92 -5.12 5.75 8.07
CA PRO A 92 -4.05 4.80 7.85
C PRO A 92 -2.69 5.46 8.03
N SER A 93 -1.79 4.79 8.74
CA SER A 93 -0.41 5.25 8.92
C SER A 93 0.55 4.07 8.85
N ILE A 94 1.79 4.33 8.43
CA ILE A 94 2.88 3.36 8.46
C ILE A 94 3.97 3.91 9.39
N PRO A 95 4.10 3.39 10.62
CA PRO A 95 5.18 3.74 11.52
C PRO A 95 6.52 3.34 10.91
N VAL A 96 7.41 4.31 10.73
CA VAL A 96 8.77 4.12 10.21
C VAL A 96 9.75 4.41 11.33
N LEU A 97 10.62 3.46 11.65
CA LEU A 97 11.60 3.59 12.72
C LEU A 97 12.94 4.12 12.19
N LYS A 98 13.79 4.65 13.08
CA LYS A 98 15.15 5.12 12.73
C LYS A 98 15.98 4.06 12.00
N LYS A 99 15.84 2.78 12.38
CA LYS A 99 16.53 1.65 11.73
C LYS A 99 16.10 1.42 10.28
N ASP A 100 14.86 1.74 9.93
CA ASP A 100 14.34 1.59 8.57
C ASP A 100 14.87 2.72 7.67
N ILE A 101 15.04 3.92 8.23
CA ILE A 101 15.63 5.08 7.55
C ILE A 101 17.12 4.82 7.23
N LYS A 102 17.85 4.16 8.14
CA LYS A 102 19.27 3.82 7.90
C LYS A 102 19.49 2.88 6.72
N LYS A 103 18.46 2.14 6.29
CA LYS A 103 18.53 1.22 5.13
C LYS A 103 18.34 1.91 3.79
N ILE A 104 18.01 3.20 3.76
CA ILE A 104 17.88 3.94 2.50
C ILE A 104 19.25 4.00 1.81
N SER A 105 19.29 3.64 0.53
CA SER A 105 20.50 3.75 -0.26
C SER A 105 20.99 5.20 -0.35
N LYS A 106 22.31 5.40 -0.20
CA LYS A 106 22.96 6.71 -0.38
C LYS A 106 22.59 7.35 -1.72
N ASP A 107 22.40 6.54 -2.76
CA ASP A 107 22.00 7.00 -4.09
C ASP A 107 20.59 7.59 -4.13
N PHE A 108 19.66 7.08 -3.32
CA PHE A 108 18.33 7.68 -3.22
C PHE A 108 18.38 9.00 -2.43
N LEU A 109 19.21 9.09 -1.39
CA LEU A 109 19.42 10.34 -0.65
C LEU A 109 19.97 11.47 -1.53
N LYS A 110 20.70 11.14 -2.59
CA LYS A 110 21.17 12.12 -3.59
C LYS A 110 20.06 12.64 -4.50
N LEU A 111 18.91 11.95 -4.59
CA LEU A 111 17.78 12.39 -5.39
C LEU A 111 17.06 13.53 -4.65
N LYS A 112 17.07 14.72 -5.25
CA LYS A 112 16.35 15.88 -4.71
C LYS A 112 15.00 16.00 -5.41
N ASN A 113 13.99 16.49 -4.68
CA ASN A 113 12.65 16.76 -5.22
C ASN A 113 12.06 15.57 -6.02
N SER A 114 12.17 14.37 -5.47
CA SER A 114 11.74 13.14 -6.13
C SER A 114 10.22 13.07 -6.24
N ILE A 115 9.72 12.58 -7.37
CA ILE A 115 8.30 12.38 -7.65
C ILE A 115 8.08 10.89 -7.85
N ALA A 116 7.22 10.30 -7.02
CA ALA A 116 6.96 8.88 -7.01
C ALA A 116 5.87 8.54 -8.04
N ILE A 117 6.12 7.51 -8.86
CA ILE A 117 5.19 7.03 -9.87
C ILE A 117 4.82 5.58 -9.59
N GLY A 118 3.51 5.32 -9.47
CA GLY A 118 2.92 3.98 -9.42
C GLY A 118 2.20 3.64 -10.72
N ALA A 119 2.94 3.17 -11.73
CA ALA A 119 2.43 2.98 -13.09
C ALA A 119 1.76 1.61 -13.34
N SER A 120 1.46 0.85 -12.29
CA SER A 120 0.84 -0.47 -12.38
C SER A 120 -0.29 -0.65 -11.38
N ALA A 121 -1.14 -1.65 -11.64
CA ALA A 121 -2.21 -2.10 -10.76
C ALA A 121 -2.39 -3.62 -10.89
N ASN A 122 -3.16 -4.22 -9.99
CA ASN A 122 -3.44 -5.66 -10.01
C ASN A 122 -4.41 -6.11 -11.12
N TRP A 123 -5.14 -5.17 -11.73
CA TRP A 123 -6.07 -5.43 -12.81
C TRP A 123 -5.73 -4.54 -14.00
N PRO A 124 -5.50 -5.09 -15.22
CA PRO A 124 -5.08 -4.30 -16.38
C PRO A 124 -6.00 -3.12 -16.70
N ALA A 125 -7.31 -3.24 -16.48
CA ALA A 125 -8.27 -2.16 -16.72
C ALA A 125 -8.08 -0.95 -15.80
N LYS A 126 -7.38 -1.10 -14.68
CA LYS A 126 -7.00 0.01 -13.78
C LYS A 126 -5.69 0.69 -14.18
N ILE A 127 -4.97 0.17 -15.17
CA ILE A 127 -3.64 0.67 -15.53
C ILE A 127 -3.78 1.79 -16.56
N TRP A 128 -3.44 3.02 -16.18
CA TRP A 128 -3.39 4.13 -17.11
C TRP A 128 -2.34 3.89 -18.21
N PRO A 129 -2.63 4.18 -19.50
CA PRO A 129 -1.72 3.83 -20.58
C PRO A 129 -0.31 4.43 -20.44
N SER A 130 0.72 3.65 -20.78
CA SER A 130 2.13 4.06 -20.69
C SER A 130 2.43 5.37 -21.43
N LYS A 131 1.79 5.59 -22.59
CA LYS A 131 1.93 6.85 -23.36
C LYS A 131 1.52 8.09 -22.56
N ASN A 132 0.50 7.95 -21.71
CA ASN A 132 0.00 9.04 -20.88
C ASN A 132 0.95 9.32 -19.71
N PHE A 133 1.49 8.28 -19.07
CA PHE A 133 2.58 8.45 -18.09
C PHE A 133 3.81 9.13 -18.70
N VAL A 134 4.19 8.78 -19.93
CA VAL A 134 5.30 9.45 -20.63
C VAL A 134 5.00 10.95 -20.83
N LYS A 135 3.78 11.30 -21.28
CA LYS A 135 3.36 12.70 -21.44
C LYS A 135 3.40 13.46 -20.11
N LEU A 136 2.81 12.89 -19.07
CA LEU A 136 2.79 13.45 -17.72
C LEU A 136 4.22 13.69 -17.19
N ILE A 137 5.10 12.70 -17.30
CA ILE A 137 6.47 12.82 -16.81
C ILE A 137 7.23 13.91 -17.59
N LYS A 138 7.02 14.03 -18.91
CA LYS A 138 7.62 15.14 -19.69
C LYS A 138 7.14 16.50 -19.18
N MET A 139 5.85 16.66 -18.89
CA MET A 139 5.29 17.90 -18.32
C MET A 139 5.91 18.21 -16.95
N ILE A 140 5.91 17.22 -16.05
CA ILE A 140 6.51 17.31 -14.73
C ILE A 140 7.98 17.70 -14.82
N LEU A 141 8.75 17.12 -15.76
CA LEU A 141 10.17 17.42 -15.94
C LEU A 141 10.43 18.84 -16.48
N LYS A 142 9.46 19.47 -17.13
CA LYS A 142 9.52 20.88 -17.57
C LYS A 142 9.08 21.87 -16.48
N GLU A 143 8.17 21.47 -15.59
CA GLU A 143 7.56 22.34 -14.58
C GLU A 143 8.51 22.82 -13.46
N LYS A 144 8.80 24.13 -13.41
CA LYS A 144 9.76 24.71 -12.45
C LYS A 144 9.32 24.56 -10.99
N LYS A 145 8.01 24.53 -10.68
CA LYS A 145 7.46 24.38 -9.31
C LYS A 145 7.94 23.13 -8.58
N PHE A 146 8.26 22.05 -9.31
CA PHE A 146 8.82 20.84 -8.69
C PHE A 146 10.31 20.95 -8.34
N GLY A 147 11.01 21.99 -8.80
CA GLY A 147 12.42 22.27 -8.51
C GLY A 147 13.39 21.86 -9.63
N LYS A 148 14.53 22.57 -9.71
CA LYS A 148 15.52 22.45 -10.81
C LYS A 148 16.17 21.05 -10.93
N LYS A 149 16.31 20.32 -9.82
CA LYS A 149 16.97 18.99 -9.75
C LYS A 149 16.00 17.83 -9.43
N LYS A 150 14.75 17.91 -9.88
CA LYS A 150 13.73 16.85 -9.69
C LYS A 150 14.08 15.55 -10.41
N SER A 151 13.65 14.45 -9.81
CA SER A 151 13.85 13.09 -10.31
C SER A 151 12.54 12.31 -10.26
N ILE A 152 12.37 11.38 -11.20
CA ILE A 152 11.21 10.50 -11.25
C ILE A 152 11.61 9.15 -10.68
N VAL A 153 10.80 8.61 -9.79
CA VAL A 153 11.09 7.37 -9.10
C VAL A 153 9.91 6.42 -9.23
N PHE A 154 10.15 5.26 -9.82
CA PHE A 154 9.14 4.23 -9.99
C PHE A 154 9.20 3.22 -8.85
N PHE A 155 8.03 2.89 -8.31
CA PHE A 155 7.85 1.87 -7.29
C PHE A 155 6.82 0.84 -7.77
N GLY A 156 6.96 -0.39 -7.30
CA GLY A 156 6.13 -1.50 -7.70
C GLY A 156 6.73 -2.84 -7.28
N SER A 157 6.05 -3.92 -7.62
CA SER A 157 6.56 -5.29 -7.51
C SER A 157 7.48 -5.65 -8.68
N SER A 158 8.13 -6.81 -8.61
CA SER A 158 8.90 -7.34 -9.73
C SER A 158 8.04 -7.58 -10.99
N LYS A 159 6.75 -7.88 -10.81
CA LYS A 159 5.80 -8.08 -11.92
C LYS A 159 5.52 -6.79 -12.71
N ASP A 160 5.84 -5.64 -12.12
CA ASP A 160 5.58 -4.32 -12.70
C ASP A 160 6.72 -3.82 -13.60
N LEU A 161 7.85 -4.54 -13.64
CA LEU A 161 9.04 -4.15 -14.40
C LEU A 161 8.73 -3.97 -15.89
N LYS A 162 8.07 -4.94 -16.53
CA LYS A 162 7.73 -4.90 -17.97
C LYS A 162 6.89 -3.67 -18.33
N ASN A 163 5.92 -3.30 -17.50
CA ASN A 163 5.09 -2.12 -17.74
C ASN A 163 5.84 -0.81 -17.48
N THR A 164 6.67 -0.80 -16.44
CA THR A 164 7.48 0.36 -16.06
C THR A 164 8.55 0.66 -17.11
N GLU A 165 9.20 -0.36 -17.67
CA GLU A 165 10.25 -0.21 -18.69
C GLU A 165 9.74 0.42 -19.99
N LYS A 166 8.49 0.13 -20.38
CA LYS A 166 7.82 0.80 -21.51
C LYS A 166 7.78 2.31 -21.36
N ILE A 167 7.77 2.82 -20.11
CA ILE A 167 7.76 4.25 -19.80
C ILE A 167 9.19 4.78 -19.67
N ILE A 168 10.04 4.08 -18.92
CA ILE A 168 11.40 4.55 -18.57
C ILE A 168 12.28 4.73 -19.81
N LYS A 169 12.12 3.89 -20.85
CA LYS A 169 12.92 3.97 -22.08
C LYS A 169 12.85 5.33 -22.79
N HIS A 170 11.87 6.18 -22.47
CA HIS A 170 11.70 7.52 -23.03
C HIS A 170 12.50 8.62 -22.31
N PHE A 171 13.29 8.28 -21.28
CA PHE A 171 13.96 9.26 -20.43
C PHE A 171 15.43 8.92 -20.13
N LYS A 172 16.25 9.96 -19.90
CA LYS A 172 17.66 9.80 -19.51
C LYS A 172 17.78 9.16 -18.12
N LYS A 173 18.62 8.12 -17.98
CA LYS A 173 18.86 7.35 -16.73
C LYS A 173 19.18 8.22 -15.50
N ARG A 174 19.81 9.39 -15.67
CA ARG A 174 20.15 10.28 -14.56
C ARG A 174 18.92 10.90 -13.87
N ARG A 175 17.80 11.06 -14.58
CA ARG A 175 16.57 11.70 -14.07
C ARG A 175 15.49 10.71 -13.62
N VAL A 176 15.70 9.41 -13.88
CA VAL A 176 14.69 8.37 -13.63
C VAL A 176 15.33 7.19 -12.92
N LYS A 177 14.73 6.76 -11.80
CA LYS A 177 15.16 5.59 -11.03
C LYS A 177 14.01 4.60 -10.93
N ASN A 178 14.35 3.31 -11.04
CA ASN A 178 13.40 2.22 -10.95
C ASN A 178 13.72 1.34 -9.73
N PHE A 179 12.78 1.32 -8.77
CA PHE A 179 12.83 0.48 -7.58
C PHE A 179 11.77 -0.65 -7.59
N CYS A 180 11.08 -0.87 -8.71
CA CYS A 180 10.13 -1.97 -8.84
C CYS A 180 10.82 -3.32 -8.52
N GLY A 181 10.27 -4.05 -7.57
CA GLY A 181 10.81 -5.34 -7.12
C GLY A 181 12.10 -5.29 -6.30
N LYS A 182 12.62 -4.10 -5.96
CA LYS A 182 13.90 -3.93 -5.25
C LYS A 182 13.76 -3.59 -3.76
N LEU A 183 12.55 -3.25 -3.33
CA LEU A 183 12.26 -2.77 -1.98
C LEU A 183 11.10 -3.57 -1.38
N ASN A 184 11.17 -3.82 -0.08
CA ASN A 184 10.02 -4.29 0.68
C ASN A 184 9.05 -3.15 1.03
N LEU A 185 7.86 -3.46 1.56
CA LEU A 185 6.82 -2.44 1.77
C LEU A 185 7.21 -1.35 2.79
N ILE A 186 8.01 -1.67 3.81
CA ILE A 186 8.49 -0.68 4.78
C ILE A 186 9.52 0.24 4.13
N GLU A 187 10.44 -0.32 3.35
CA GLU A 187 11.40 0.48 2.57
C GLU A 187 10.71 1.38 1.57
N VAL A 188 9.67 0.89 0.87
CA VAL A 188 8.84 1.72 -0.01
C VAL A 188 8.22 2.90 0.76
N ALA A 189 7.63 2.66 1.94
CA ALA A 189 7.08 3.74 2.77
C ALA A 189 8.14 4.77 3.18
N VAL A 190 9.35 4.32 3.54
CA VAL A 190 10.48 5.18 3.89
C VAL A 190 10.90 6.04 2.69
N TYR A 191 10.99 5.44 1.50
CA TYR A 191 11.36 6.15 0.27
C TYR A 191 10.27 7.15 -0.14
N LEU A 192 9.01 6.75 -0.07
CA LEU A 192 7.87 7.62 -0.38
C LEU A 192 7.87 8.86 0.51
N LYS A 193 8.16 8.75 1.81
CA LYS A 193 8.30 9.91 2.73
C LYS A 193 9.33 10.96 2.32
N LYS A 194 10.25 10.64 1.40
CA LYS A 194 11.24 11.59 0.86
C LYS A 194 10.85 12.16 -0.50
N CYS A 195 9.77 11.66 -1.09
CA CYS A 195 9.20 12.19 -2.33
C CYS A 195 8.27 13.38 -2.03
N LYS A 196 8.11 14.28 -3.01
CA LYS A 196 7.20 15.43 -2.93
C LYS A 196 5.74 15.05 -3.09
N ILE A 197 5.47 14.07 -3.93
CA ILE A 197 4.13 13.60 -4.29
C ILE A 197 4.24 12.19 -4.87
N PHE A 198 3.20 11.40 -4.66
CA PHE A 198 2.93 10.17 -5.40
C PHE A 198 1.85 10.40 -6.44
N ILE A 199 2.06 9.88 -7.66
CA ILE A 199 1.06 9.85 -8.71
C ILE A 199 1.00 8.43 -9.27
N GLY A 200 -0.17 7.80 -9.27
CA GLY A 200 -0.26 6.43 -9.77
C GLY A 200 -1.69 5.88 -9.79
N ASN A 201 -1.83 4.68 -10.36
CA ASN A 201 -3.11 4.01 -10.47
C ASN A 201 -3.68 3.59 -9.09
N ASP A 202 -5.00 3.40 -9.03
CA ASP A 202 -5.70 2.72 -7.92
C ASP A 202 -5.07 1.34 -7.65
N SER A 203 -4.22 1.29 -6.62
CA SER A 203 -3.38 0.15 -6.29
C SER A 203 -3.00 0.16 -4.81
N GLY A 204 -2.52 -0.98 -4.29
CA GLY A 204 -2.01 -1.04 -2.92
C GLY A 204 -0.86 -0.04 -2.65
N LEU A 205 -0.07 0.29 -3.67
CA LEU A 205 1.02 1.26 -3.57
C LEU A 205 0.50 2.69 -3.34
N MET A 206 -0.62 3.07 -3.95
CA MET A 206 -1.30 4.35 -3.71
C MET A 206 -1.70 4.50 -2.24
N HIS A 207 -2.28 3.45 -1.65
CA HIS A 207 -2.64 3.45 -0.22
C HIS A 207 -1.40 3.46 0.70
N ILE A 208 -0.30 2.83 0.30
CA ILE A 208 0.97 2.92 1.04
C ILE A 208 1.51 4.35 0.99
N ALA A 209 1.40 5.04 -0.15
CA ALA A 209 1.79 6.45 -0.27
C ALA A 209 0.97 7.35 0.65
N SER A 210 -0.36 7.21 0.66
CA SER A 210 -1.23 7.99 1.53
C SER A 210 -0.94 7.73 3.02
N ALA A 211 -0.78 6.46 3.39
CA ALA A 211 -0.44 6.05 4.76
C ALA A 211 0.99 6.43 5.18
N SER A 212 1.87 6.70 4.21
CA SER A 212 3.21 7.24 4.46
C SER A 212 3.19 8.75 4.72
N GLY A 213 2.04 9.40 4.53
CA GLY A 213 1.85 10.82 4.82
C GLY A 213 2.36 11.75 3.73
N ILE A 214 2.49 11.29 2.48
CA ILE A 214 2.82 12.16 1.35
C ILE A 214 1.59 12.56 0.54
N PRO A 215 1.60 13.73 -0.13
CA PRO A 215 0.62 14.07 -1.14
C PRO A 215 0.45 12.91 -2.13
N THR A 216 -0.79 12.47 -2.36
CA THR A 216 -1.09 11.26 -3.12
C THR A 216 -2.19 11.51 -4.13
N LEU A 217 -1.86 11.48 -5.42
CA LEU A 217 -2.82 11.55 -6.51
C LEU A 217 -3.09 10.14 -7.06
N GLY A 218 -4.29 9.64 -6.80
CA GLY A 218 -4.79 8.37 -7.34
C GLY A 218 -5.47 8.53 -8.69
N LEU A 219 -5.06 7.73 -9.67
CA LEU A 219 -5.71 7.64 -10.99
C LEU A 219 -6.72 6.49 -10.97
N PHE A 220 -8.00 6.84 -11.04
CA PHE A 220 -9.11 5.90 -11.07
C PHE A 220 -9.63 5.72 -12.50
N GLY A 221 -10.15 4.53 -12.78
CA GLY A 221 -10.80 4.18 -14.04
C GLY A 221 -12.08 3.41 -13.73
N PRO A 222 -12.12 2.07 -13.86
CA PRO A 222 -13.33 1.27 -13.62
C PRO A 222 -13.67 1.09 -12.14
N SER A 223 -12.88 1.64 -11.23
CA SER A 223 -13.08 1.51 -9.77
C SER A 223 -13.60 2.80 -9.21
N LEU A 224 -14.58 2.68 -8.31
CA LEU A 224 -15.21 3.81 -7.64
C LEU A 224 -14.23 4.47 -6.66
N GLU A 225 -13.85 5.70 -6.95
CA GLU A 225 -13.04 6.56 -6.09
C GLU A 225 -13.75 6.84 -4.76
N SER A 226 -15.07 6.99 -4.75
CA SER A 226 -15.87 7.12 -3.52
C SER A 226 -15.63 5.96 -2.52
N ARG A 227 -15.24 4.77 -3.03
CA ARG A 227 -14.92 3.60 -2.21
C ARG A 227 -13.47 3.51 -1.77
N TYR A 228 -12.55 3.86 -2.66
CA TYR A 228 -11.13 3.50 -2.57
C TYR A 228 -10.17 4.69 -2.72
N ALA A 229 -10.67 5.93 -2.74
CA ALA A 229 -9.81 7.11 -2.70
C ALA A 229 -8.78 6.99 -1.57
N PRO A 230 -7.53 7.41 -1.80
CA PRO A 230 -6.52 7.35 -0.75
C PRO A 230 -6.97 8.21 0.44
N LYS A 231 -6.98 7.63 1.65
CA LYS A 231 -7.15 8.38 2.90
C LYS A 231 -5.81 8.44 3.64
N GLY A 232 -5.41 9.63 4.06
CA GLY A 232 -4.17 9.96 4.75
C GLY A 232 -4.10 11.46 5.01
N ASN A 233 -3.20 11.93 5.86
CA ASN A 233 -3.18 13.35 6.27
C ASN A 233 -3.00 14.34 5.10
N ASN A 234 -2.42 13.89 3.99
CA ASN A 234 -2.12 14.70 2.81
C ASN A 234 -2.75 14.12 1.53
N ALA A 235 -3.72 13.21 1.65
CA ALA A 235 -4.33 12.52 0.52
C ALA A 235 -5.66 13.16 0.11
#